data_AF-A0A831PTR5-F1
#
_entry.id   AF-A0A831PTR5-F1
#
_cell.length_a   1.000
_cell.length_b   1.000
_cell.length_c   1.000
_cell.angle_alpha   90.00
_cell.angle_beta   90.00
_cell.angle_gamma   90.00
#
_symmetry.space_group_name_H-M   'P 1'
#
loop_
_entity.id
_entity.type
_entity.pdbx_description
1 polymer ?
#
loop_
_entity_poly.entity_id
_entity_poly.type
_entity_poly.pdbx_seq_one_letter_code
_entity_poly.pdbx_strand_id
1 'polypeptide(L)' 'IFTNVSTGKSPLVAIRVTPFKPRCVILQGLDIEHVHPLVKRLAETDRITVLCTSMDVDTIVSTLREKEW' A
#
# COMPACT_ATOMS: atom_id res chain seq x y z
N ILE A 1 -3.52 4.73 -1.86
CA ILE A 1 -3.28 4.75 -0.39
C ILE A 1 -4.45 4.02 0.24
N PHE A 2 -4.22 3.08 1.15
CA PHE A 2 -5.27 2.44 1.94
C PHE A 2 -5.12 2.86 3.39
N THR A 3 -6.22 3.33 3.98
CA THR A 3 -6.31 3.79 5.36
C THR A 3 -7.15 2.82 6.19
N ASN A 4 -7.01 2.86 7.51
CA ASN A 4 -7.80 2.02 8.44
C ASN A 4 -7.73 0.52 8.09
N VAL A 5 -6.54 0.05 7.71
CA VAL A 5 -6.31 -1.36 7.34
C VAL A 5 -5.64 -2.10 8.49
N SER A 6 -6.13 -3.29 8.83
CA SER A 6 -5.57 -4.07 9.94
C SER A 6 -4.36 -4.91 9.55
N THR A 7 -4.31 -5.42 8.31
CA THR A 7 -3.26 -6.38 7.88
C THR A 7 -2.76 -6.21 6.45
N GLY A 8 -3.35 -5.29 5.67
CA GLY A 8 -3.03 -5.09 4.25
C GLY A 8 -3.45 -6.21 3.29
N LYS A 9 -3.98 -7.35 3.80
CA LYS A 9 -4.34 -8.52 2.99
C LYS A 9 -5.45 -8.24 1.97
N SER A 10 -6.59 -7.71 2.43
CA SER A 10 -7.76 -7.45 1.58
C SER A 10 -7.46 -6.48 0.42
N PRO A 11 -6.78 -5.33 0.64
CA PRO A 11 -6.34 -4.45 -0.44
C PRO A 11 -5.55 -5.14 -1.55
N LEU A 12 -4.57 -5.97 -1.20
CA LEU A 12 -3.71 -6.62 -2.20
C LEU A 12 -4.41 -7.76 -2.93
N VAL A 13 -5.31 -8.49 -2.26
CA VAL A 13 -6.17 -9.47 -2.94
C VAL A 13 -7.09 -8.76 -3.94
N ALA A 14 -7.66 -7.62 -3.57
CA ALA A 14 -8.49 -6.83 -4.47
C ALA A 14 -7.68 -6.34 -5.69
N ILE A 15 -6.49 -5.77 -5.48
CA ILE A 15 -5.61 -5.35 -6.57
C ILE A 15 -5.21 -6.53 -7.47
N ARG A 16 -5.00 -7.73 -6.93
CA ARG A 16 -4.64 -8.90 -7.73
C ARG A 16 -5.69 -9.24 -8.80
N VAL A 17 -6.96 -8.97 -8.54
CA VAL A 17 -8.04 -9.28 -9.50
C VAL A 17 -8.39 -8.10 -10.42
N THR A 18 -7.81 -6.92 -10.22
CA THR A 18 -8.04 -5.78 -11.13
C THR A 18 -7.20 -5.89 -12.41
N PRO A 19 -7.72 -5.41 -13.56
CA PRO A 19 -6.97 -5.38 -14.81
C PRO A 19 -5.80 -4.40 -14.78
N PHE A 20 -5.92 -3.32 -14.00
CA PHE A 20 -4.88 -2.31 -13.83
C PHE A 20 -4.15 -2.50 -12.50
N LYS A 21 -2.82 -2.66 -12.55
CA LYS A 21 -1.96 -2.77 -11.35
C LYS A 21 -1.30 -1.42 -11.04
N PRO A 22 -1.46 -0.90 -9.81
CA PRO A 22 -0.70 0.27 -9.39
C PRO A 22 0.79 -0.09 -9.25
N ARG A 23 1.68 0.87 -9.49
CA ARG A 23 3.12 0.67 -9.28
C ARG A 23 3.49 0.64 -7.78
N CYS A 24 2.72 1.35 -6.96
CA CYS A 24 2.97 1.49 -5.54
C CYS A 24 1.65 1.50 -4.75
N VAL A 25 1.68 0.89 -3.58
CA VAL A 25 0.60 0.87 -2.60
C VAL A 25 1.14 1.33 -1.26
N ILE A 26 0.45 2.27 -0.62
CA ILE A 26 0.77 2.76 0.72
C ILE A 26 -0.30 2.23 1.68
N LEU A 27 0.13 1.50 2.71
CA LEU A 27 -0.67 1.05 3.85
C LEU A 27 -0.43 2.04 4.99
N GLN A 28 -1.39 2.93 5.20
CA GLN A 28 -1.30 4.00 6.19
C GLN A 28 -1.78 3.49 7.56
N GLY A 29 -1.02 3.83 8.61
CA GLY A 29 -1.31 3.45 10.00
C GLY A 29 -1.07 1.99 10.32
N LEU A 30 -0.38 1.25 9.44
CA LEU A 30 -0.09 -0.17 9.62
C LEU A 30 1.40 -0.37 9.86
N ASP A 31 1.76 -0.97 11.00
CA ASP A 31 3.14 -1.37 11.27
C ASP A 31 3.51 -2.65 10.54
N ILE A 32 4.80 -2.80 10.22
CA ILE A 32 5.36 -3.94 9.47
C ILE A 32 5.02 -5.28 10.15
N GLU A 33 5.03 -5.34 11.48
CA GLU A 33 4.74 -6.55 12.26
C GLU A 33 3.29 -7.03 12.08
N HIS A 34 2.37 -6.12 11.76
CA HIS A 34 0.95 -6.40 11.53
C HIS A 34 0.63 -6.72 10.06
N VAL A 35 1.61 -6.57 9.15
CA VAL A 35 1.44 -6.90 7.74
C VAL A 35 1.33 -8.40 7.54
N HIS A 36 0.25 -8.86 6.92
CA HIS A 36 0.06 -10.28 6.67
C HIS A 36 1.19 -10.82 5.75
N PRO A 37 1.79 -11.99 6.01
CA PRO A 37 2.87 -12.55 5.18
C PRO A 37 2.53 -12.74 3.70
N LEU A 38 1.23 -12.82 3.39
CA LEU A 38 0.71 -12.90 2.01
C LEU A 38 0.95 -11.61 1.23
N VAL A 39 0.92 -10.45 1.88
CA VAL A 39 1.14 -9.13 1.27
C VAL A 39 2.47 -9.11 0.54
N LYS A 40 3.54 -9.56 1.19
CA LYS A 40 4.88 -9.63 0.59
C LYS A 40 4.90 -10.50 -0.66
N ARG A 41 4.33 -11.70 -0.59
CA ARG A 41 4.29 -12.63 -1.74
C ARG A 41 3.50 -12.07 -2.93
N LEU A 42 2.37 -11.42 -2.65
CA LEU A 42 1.53 -10.78 -3.68
C LEU A 42 2.24 -9.58 -4.31
N ALA A 43 2.88 -8.74 -3.49
CA ALA A 43 3.66 -7.60 -3.93
C ALA A 43 4.80 -8.00 -4.87
N GLU A 44 5.55 -9.05 -4.50
CA GLU A 44 6.63 -9.60 -5.33
C GLU A 44 6.11 -10.19 -6.65
N THR A 45 5.03 -10.97 -6.59
CA THR A 45 4.43 -11.63 -7.76
C THR A 45 3.88 -10.60 -8.75
N ASP A 46 3.14 -9.61 -8.26
CA ASP A 46 2.46 -8.62 -9.10
C ASP A 46 3.33 -7.39 -9.38
N ARG A 47 4.59 -7.39 -8.91
CA ARG A 47 5.58 -6.31 -9.05
C ARG A 47 5.05 -4.96 -8.56
N ILE A 48 4.44 -4.98 -7.39
CA ILE A 48 3.87 -3.80 -6.72
C ILE A 48 4.75 -3.46 -5.53
N THR A 49 5.26 -2.23 -5.48
CA THR A 49 5.94 -1.75 -4.27
C THR A 49 4.92 -1.47 -3.18
N VAL A 50 5.11 -2.05 -1.98
CA VAL A 50 4.23 -1.80 -0.83
C VAL A 50 5.02 -1.06 0.23
N LEU A 51 4.48 0.07 0.68
CA LEU A 51 5.04 0.91 1.73
C LEU A 51 4.10 0.92 2.93
N CYS A 52 4.67 0.89 4.12
CA CYS A 52 3.96 1.08 5.38
C CYS A 52 4.41 2.42 5.97
N THR A 53 3.46 3.22 6.46
CA THR A 53 3.77 4.51 7.08
C THR A 53 2.73 4.88 8.11
N SER A 54 3.15 5.52 9.20
CA SER A 54 2.28 6.10 10.23
C SER A 54 1.97 7.57 9.98
N MET A 55 2.46 8.15 8.86
CA MET A 55 2.15 9.52 8.47
C MET A 55 0.64 9.73 8.31
N ASP A 56 0.18 10.94 8.62
CA ASP A 56 -1.17 11.34 8.34
C ASP A 56 -1.45 11.37 6.82
N VAL A 57 -2.70 11.09 6.44
CA VAL A 57 -3.12 11.00 5.05
C VAL A 57 -2.87 12.30 4.30
N ASP A 58 -3.16 13.45 4.90
CA ASP A 58 -2.98 14.75 4.26
C ASP A 58 -1.50 15.03 4.00
N THR A 59 -0.63 14.60 4.92
CA THR A 59 0.82 14.70 4.76
C THR A 59 1.33 13.81 3.63
N ILE A 60 0.78 12.60 3.50
CA ILE A 60 1.14 11.71 2.38
C ILE A 60 0.71 12.34 1.05
N VAL A 61 -0.50 12.91 1.00
CA VAL A 61 -1.05 13.51 -0.21
C VAL A 61 -0.27 14.76 -0.62
N SER A 62 0.04 15.66 0.31
CA SER A 62 0.84 16.86 0.02
C SER A 62 2.22 16.47 -0.50
N THR A 63 2.92 15.57 0.19
CA THR A 63 4.27 15.11 -0.20
C THR A 63 4.31 14.49 -1.60
N LEU A 64 3.29 13.70 -1.95
CA LEU A 64 3.22 13.04 -3.25
C LEU A 64 2.77 13.97 -4.38
N ARG A 65 2.01 15.02 -4.09
CA ARG A 65 1.54 16.00 -5.08
C ARG A 65 2.52 17.12 -5.35
N GLU A 66 3.30 17.54 -4.34
CA GLU A 66 4.29 18.61 -4.46
C GLU A 66 5.53 18.19 -5.27
N LYS A 67 5.79 16.89 -5.38
CA LYS A 67 6.80 16.39 -6.31
C LYS A 67 6.27 16.47 -7.73
N GLU A 68 6.67 17.48 -8.49
CA GLU A 68 6.69 17.41 -9.95
C GLU A 68 7.67 16.29 -10.37
N TRP A 69 7.24 15.44 -11.30
CA TRP A 69 7.93 14.23 -11.74
C TRP A 69 8.55 14.42 -13.12
#